data_AF-A0A429GMI8-F1
#
_entry.id   AF-A0A429GMI8-F1
#
_cell.length_a   1.000
_cell.length_b   1.000
_cell.length_c   1.000
_cell.angle_alpha   90.00
_cell.angle_beta   90.00
_cell.angle_gamma   90.00
#
_symmetry.space_group_name_H-M   'P 1'
#
loop_
_entity.id
_entity.type
_entity.pdbx_description
1 polymer ?
#
loop_
_entity_poly.entity_id
_entity_poly.type
_entity_poly.pdbx_seq_one_letter_code
_entity_poly.pdbx_strand_id
1 'polypeptide(L)'
;MERFTREDSMEFLSRGFAEEGLHPPIGVLEKAVELFDGIVGWLTLYGRSYVDGLTDLEKLKDVAVDMALEELNKLSEREKIILKAIAAGSDSWSKVRRYIAERKGVIFPKATLTRTIKKLEKLSLIRDYEFLDPVYKLAASRL
;
A
#
# COMPACT_ATOMS: atom_id res chain seq x y z
N MET A 1 -5.49 -0.29 -10.83
CA MET A 1 -4.75 0.76 -10.12
C MET A 1 -3.88 1.46 -11.15
N GLU A 2 -4.05 2.75 -11.31
CA GLU A 2 -3.20 3.56 -12.19
C GLU A 2 -1.90 3.88 -11.46
N ARG A 3 -0.77 3.64 -12.11
CA ARG A 3 0.56 3.89 -11.56
C ARG A 3 1.39 4.60 -12.62
N PHE A 4 1.90 5.75 -12.25
CA PHE A 4 2.74 6.59 -13.08
C PHE A 4 4.21 6.17 -13.01
N THR A 5 4.97 6.52 -14.03
CA THR A 5 6.43 6.52 -13.96
C THR A 5 6.89 7.57 -12.94
N ARG A 6 8.18 7.54 -12.56
CA ARG A 6 8.73 8.56 -11.66
C ARG A 6 8.56 9.95 -12.27
N GLU A 7 8.85 10.07 -13.56
CA GLU A 7 8.77 11.30 -14.35
C GLU A 7 7.33 11.82 -14.40
N ASP A 8 6.37 10.96 -14.77
CA ASP A 8 4.95 11.32 -14.83
C ASP A 8 4.42 11.71 -13.43
N SER A 9 4.89 11.05 -12.37
CA SER A 9 4.50 11.37 -10.99
C SER A 9 5.01 12.75 -10.56
N MET A 10 6.26 13.08 -10.93
CA MET A 10 6.85 14.39 -10.67
C MET A 10 6.11 15.48 -11.44
N GLU A 11 5.81 15.26 -12.72
CA GLU A 11 5.04 16.20 -13.54
C GLU A 11 3.64 16.39 -12.98
N PHE A 12 2.95 15.29 -12.63
CA PHE A 12 1.61 15.30 -12.05
C PHE A 12 1.53 16.18 -10.80
N LEU A 13 2.43 15.95 -9.83
CA LEU A 13 2.49 16.75 -8.61
C LEU A 13 2.86 18.21 -8.91
N SER A 14 3.89 18.45 -9.74
CA SER A 14 4.36 19.80 -10.05
C SER A 14 3.27 20.64 -10.70
N ARG A 15 2.51 20.06 -11.64
CA ARG A 15 1.40 20.74 -12.31
C ARG A 15 0.24 21.00 -11.36
N GLY A 16 -0.16 20.01 -10.56
CA GLY A 16 -1.22 20.18 -9.56
C GLY A 16 -0.90 21.28 -8.55
N PHE A 17 0.35 21.37 -8.09
CA PHE A 17 0.76 22.48 -7.21
C PHE A 17 0.75 23.83 -7.92
N ALA A 18 1.20 23.90 -9.16
CA ALA A 18 1.20 25.14 -9.93
C ALA A 18 -0.23 25.68 -10.18
N GLU A 19 -1.21 24.79 -10.37
CA GLU A 19 -2.63 25.15 -10.50
C GLU A 19 -3.19 25.80 -9.22
N GLU A 20 -2.66 25.42 -8.05
CA GLU A 20 -2.98 26.01 -6.74
C GLU A 20 -2.06 27.19 -6.38
N GLY A 21 -1.19 27.64 -7.30
CA GLY A 21 -0.25 28.74 -7.07
C GLY A 21 0.89 28.40 -6.11
N LEU A 22 1.18 27.12 -5.90
CA LEU A 22 2.24 26.62 -5.01
C LEU A 22 3.45 26.12 -5.80
N HIS A 23 4.63 26.30 -5.21
CA HIS A 23 5.90 25.79 -5.75
C HIS A 23 6.73 25.09 -4.67
N PRO A 24 6.33 23.88 -4.23
CA PRO A 24 7.10 23.15 -3.23
C PRO A 24 8.51 22.81 -3.75
N PRO A 25 9.52 22.71 -2.87
CA PRO A 25 10.87 22.31 -3.27
C PRO A 25 10.87 20.95 -3.97
N ILE A 26 11.70 20.76 -4.99
CA ILE A 26 11.74 19.51 -5.76
C ILE A 26 11.96 18.26 -4.89
N GLY A 27 12.82 18.37 -3.86
CA GLY A 27 13.08 17.27 -2.92
C GLY A 27 11.86 16.87 -2.07
N VAL A 28 10.84 17.72 -1.97
CA VAL A 28 9.55 17.38 -1.33
C VAL A 28 8.72 16.48 -2.27
N LEU A 29 8.68 16.81 -3.57
CA LEU A 29 8.00 16.01 -4.59
C LEU A 29 8.69 14.64 -4.74
N GLU A 30 10.02 14.62 -4.83
CA GLU A 30 10.79 13.38 -4.99
C GLU A 30 10.51 12.39 -3.86
N LYS A 31 10.49 12.86 -2.61
CA LYS A 31 10.18 12.01 -1.46
C LYS A 31 8.75 11.47 -1.49
N ALA A 32 7.78 12.28 -1.95
CA ALA A 32 6.41 11.82 -2.10
C ALA A 32 6.31 10.73 -3.19
N VAL A 33 6.96 10.92 -4.33
CA VAL A 33 7.00 9.93 -5.41
C VAL A 33 7.68 8.63 -4.96
N GLU A 34 8.78 8.73 -4.22
CA GLU A 34 9.47 7.56 -3.65
C GLU A 34 8.62 6.80 -2.64
N LEU A 35 7.89 7.52 -1.79
CA LEU A 35 7.03 6.91 -0.78
C LEU A 35 5.81 6.21 -1.39
N PHE A 36 5.19 6.83 -2.39
CA PHE A 36 3.93 6.38 -2.97
C PHE A 36 4.07 5.59 -4.27
N ASP A 37 5.30 5.43 -4.77
CA ASP A 37 5.66 4.54 -5.89
C ASP A 37 4.79 4.77 -7.13
N GLY A 38 4.52 6.05 -7.42
CA GLY A 38 3.76 6.51 -8.57
C GLY A 38 2.25 6.23 -8.52
N ILE A 39 1.70 5.78 -7.39
CA ILE A 39 0.27 5.46 -7.28
C ILE A 39 -0.54 6.75 -7.22
N VAL A 40 -1.32 7.01 -8.28
CA VAL A 40 -2.01 8.28 -8.51
C VAL A 40 -2.92 8.67 -7.35
N GLY A 41 -3.62 7.71 -6.75
CA GLY A 41 -4.51 7.96 -5.60
C GLY A 41 -3.77 8.54 -4.40
N TRP A 42 -2.58 8.00 -4.07
CA TRP A 42 -1.78 8.50 -2.97
C TRP A 42 -1.07 9.82 -3.29
N LEU A 43 -0.60 10.00 -4.54
CA LEU A 43 -0.06 11.28 -5.00
C LEU A 43 -1.12 12.39 -4.92
N THR A 44 -2.37 12.06 -5.26
CA THR A 44 -3.51 12.99 -5.16
C THR A 44 -3.81 13.34 -3.70
N LEU A 45 -3.90 12.33 -2.82
CA LEU A 45 -4.08 12.55 -1.38
C LEU A 45 -2.98 13.44 -0.80
N TYR A 46 -1.73 13.15 -1.18
CA TYR A 46 -0.56 13.92 -0.78
C TYR A 46 -0.65 15.38 -1.25
N GLY A 47 -0.84 15.61 -2.55
CA GLY A 47 -0.94 16.96 -3.12
C GLY A 47 -2.04 17.77 -2.46
N ARG A 48 -3.23 17.17 -2.28
CA ARG A 48 -4.35 17.82 -1.63
C ARG A 48 -4.06 18.17 -0.17
N SER A 49 -3.52 17.23 0.59
CA SER A 49 -3.22 17.45 2.01
C SER A 49 -2.13 18.50 2.21
N TYR A 50 -1.16 18.57 1.29
CA TYR A 50 -0.14 19.61 1.27
C TYR A 50 -0.75 21.00 1.05
N VAL A 51 -1.68 21.13 0.09
CA VAL A 51 -2.43 22.37 -0.16
C VAL A 51 -3.25 22.77 1.07
N ASP A 52 -3.86 21.80 1.76
CA ASP A 52 -4.62 22.01 3.00
C ASP A 52 -3.71 22.30 4.22
N GLY A 53 -2.39 22.41 4.04
CA GLY A 53 -1.42 22.86 5.04
C GLY A 53 -0.68 21.75 5.79
N LEU A 54 -0.98 20.47 5.50
CA LEU A 54 -0.25 19.34 6.07
C LEU A 54 0.95 19.01 5.17
N THR A 55 2.09 19.63 5.46
CA THR A 55 3.33 19.49 4.67
C THR A 55 4.31 18.44 5.22
N ASP A 56 4.01 17.89 6.41
CA ASP A 56 4.81 16.86 7.05
C ASP A 56 4.55 15.50 6.40
N LEU A 57 5.54 15.02 5.64
CA LEU A 57 5.44 13.78 4.87
C LEU A 57 5.23 12.54 5.74
N GLU A 58 5.79 12.47 6.95
CA GLU A 58 5.58 11.31 7.82
C GLU A 58 4.15 11.28 8.35
N LYS A 59 3.58 12.45 8.69
CA LYS A 59 2.15 12.51 9.06
C LYS A 59 1.24 12.12 7.90
N LEU A 60 1.57 12.54 6.67
CA LEU A 60 0.81 12.17 5.48
C LEU A 60 0.87 10.68 5.18
N LYS A 61 2.05 10.10 5.35
CA LYS A 61 2.25 8.65 5.27
C LYS A 61 1.37 7.92 6.28
N ASP A 62 1.32 8.39 7.53
CA ASP A 62 0.45 7.78 8.55
C ASP A 62 -1.03 7.87 8.17
N VAL A 63 -1.49 9.02 7.66
CA VAL A 63 -2.86 9.17 7.13
C VAL A 63 -3.15 8.18 6.00
N ALA A 64 -2.22 8.04 5.04
CA ALA A 64 -2.39 7.08 3.94
C ALA A 64 -2.42 5.63 4.44
N VAL A 65 -1.55 5.29 5.39
CA VAL A 65 -1.50 3.95 5.98
C VAL A 65 -2.76 3.64 6.79
N ASP A 66 -3.28 4.61 7.54
CA ASP A 66 -4.50 4.44 8.33
C ASP A 66 -5.72 4.28 7.42
N MET A 67 -5.79 5.04 6.33
CA MET A 67 -6.83 4.86 5.29
C MET A 67 -6.76 3.46 4.67
N ALA A 68 -5.58 2.99 4.27
CA ALA A 68 -5.41 1.64 3.75
C ALA A 68 -5.74 0.56 4.81
N LEU A 69 -5.41 0.81 6.08
CA LEU A 69 -5.73 -0.09 7.19
C LEU A 69 -7.24 -0.21 7.41
N GLU A 70 -8.00 0.88 7.32
CA GLU A 70 -9.47 0.86 7.37
C GLU A 70 -10.08 0.02 6.24
N GLU A 71 -9.50 0.07 5.04
CA GLU A 71 -9.91 -0.78 3.93
C GLU A 71 -9.58 -2.25 4.17
N LEU A 72 -8.35 -2.54 4.64
CA LEU A 72 -7.93 -3.90 4.98
C LEU A 72 -8.77 -4.50 6.13
N ASN A 73 -9.27 -3.69 7.05
CA ASN A 73 -10.13 -4.13 8.15
C ASN A 73 -11.48 -4.68 7.67
N LYS A 74 -11.93 -4.34 6.45
CA LYS A 74 -13.14 -4.89 5.82
C LYS A 74 -12.96 -6.32 5.30
N LEU A 75 -11.72 -6.81 5.22
CA LEU A 75 -11.41 -8.17 4.79
C LEU A 75 -11.68 -9.19 5.89
N SER A 76 -11.89 -10.45 5.49
CA SER A 76 -12.02 -11.56 6.44
C SER A 76 -10.72 -11.81 7.21
N GLU A 77 -10.82 -12.39 8.41
CA GLU A 77 -9.65 -12.77 9.21
C GLU A 77 -8.61 -13.59 8.44
N ARG A 78 -9.06 -14.50 7.58
CA ARG A 78 -8.15 -15.33 6.77
C ARG A 78 -7.34 -14.52 5.77
N GLU A 79 -7.97 -13.52 5.15
CA GLU A 79 -7.31 -12.61 4.21
C GLU A 79 -6.28 -11.75 4.92
N LYS A 80 -6.67 -11.14 6.05
CA LYS A 80 -5.79 -10.33 6.90
C LYS A 80 -4.55 -11.10 7.35
N ILE A 81 -4.72 -12.34 7.80
CA ILE A 81 -3.62 -13.21 8.21
C ILE A 81 -2.64 -13.49 7.05
N ILE A 82 -3.14 -13.74 5.84
CA ILE A 82 -2.29 -13.99 4.66
C ILE A 82 -1.54 -12.72 4.26
N LEU A 83 -2.21 -11.57 4.22
CA LEU A 83 -1.57 -10.29 3.92
C LEU A 83 -0.47 -9.95 4.94
N LYS A 84 -0.72 -10.19 6.23
CA LYS A 84 0.29 -10.00 7.28
C LYS A 84 1.50 -10.93 7.10
N ALA A 85 1.27 -12.19 6.69
CA ALA A 85 2.35 -13.13 6.41
C ALA A 85 3.23 -12.66 5.23
N ILE A 86 2.59 -12.16 4.17
CA ILE A 86 3.28 -11.61 2.99
C ILE A 86 4.04 -10.34 3.34
N ALA A 87 3.42 -9.43 4.11
CA ALA A 87 4.07 -8.19 4.57
C ALA A 87 5.32 -8.48 5.41
N ALA A 88 5.31 -9.59 6.18
CA ALA A 88 6.45 -10.09 6.94
C ALA A 88 7.49 -10.87 6.10
N GLY A 89 7.39 -10.87 4.76
CA GLY A 89 8.37 -11.46 3.86
C GLY A 89 8.08 -12.88 3.39
N SER A 90 6.84 -13.37 3.54
CA SER A 90 6.45 -14.67 2.98
C SER A 90 6.16 -14.58 1.48
N ASP A 91 7.15 -14.95 0.66
CA ASP A 91 7.13 -14.85 -0.82
C ASP A 91 6.61 -16.09 -1.56
N SER A 92 6.06 -17.07 -0.85
CA SER A 92 5.63 -18.33 -1.45
C SER A 92 4.58 -19.03 -0.62
N TRP A 93 3.82 -19.92 -1.28
CA TRP A 93 2.76 -20.70 -0.63
C TRP A 93 3.23 -21.40 0.64
N SER A 94 4.40 -22.04 0.58
CA SER A 94 4.98 -22.79 1.70
C SER A 94 5.39 -21.86 2.85
N LYS A 95 5.95 -20.68 2.56
CA LYS A 95 6.33 -19.70 3.58
C LYS A 95 5.10 -19.08 4.25
N VAL A 96 4.07 -18.72 3.46
CA VAL A 96 2.79 -18.23 4.01
C VAL A 96 2.16 -19.29 4.90
N ARG A 97 2.05 -20.54 4.44
CA ARG A 97 1.50 -21.63 5.27
C ARG A 97 2.27 -21.81 6.57
N ARG A 98 3.61 -21.79 6.52
CA ARG A 98 4.47 -21.91 7.70
C ARG A 98 4.25 -20.77 8.68
N TYR A 99 4.26 -19.53 8.20
CA TYR A 99 4.00 -18.34 9.02
C TYR A 99 2.66 -18.44 9.77
N ILE A 100 1.59 -18.85 9.07
CA ILE A 100 0.26 -18.97 9.66
C ILE A 100 0.22 -20.07 10.73
N ALA A 101 0.83 -21.23 10.45
CA ALA A 101 0.89 -22.32 11.41
C ALA A 101 1.65 -21.92 12.69
N GLU A 102 2.81 -21.26 12.55
CA GLU A 102 3.66 -20.86 13.68
C GLU A 102 3.08 -19.70 14.49
N ARG A 103 2.51 -18.68 13.84
CA ARG A 103 2.07 -17.45 14.50
C ARG A 103 0.63 -17.48 14.99
N LYS A 104 -0.23 -18.29 14.36
CA LYS A 104 -1.66 -18.33 14.68
C LYS A 104 -2.14 -19.69 15.16
N GLY A 105 -1.32 -20.74 15.07
CA GLY A 105 -1.70 -22.10 15.47
C GLY A 105 -2.80 -22.71 14.61
N VAL A 106 -3.03 -22.16 13.41
CA VAL A 106 -4.07 -22.63 12.48
C VAL A 106 -3.43 -23.21 11.23
N ILE A 107 -3.97 -24.32 10.73
CA ILE A 107 -3.56 -24.92 9.45
C ILE A 107 -4.68 -24.73 8.45
N PHE A 108 -4.43 -23.99 7.38
CA PHE A 108 -5.37 -23.88 6.28
C PHE A 108 -5.26 -25.09 5.35
N PRO A 109 -6.41 -25.68 4.93
CA PRO A 109 -6.40 -26.63 3.83
C PRO A 109 -5.79 -26.01 2.58
N LYS A 110 -5.08 -26.81 1.78
CA LYS A 110 -4.35 -26.33 0.58
C LYS A 110 -5.24 -25.53 -0.36
N ALA A 111 -6.41 -26.07 -0.69
CA ALA A 111 -7.39 -25.43 -1.56
C ALA A 111 -7.88 -24.07 -1.01
N THR A 112 -8.02 -23.95 0.31
CA THR A 112 -8.44 -22.70 0.96
C THR A 112 -7.38 -21.62 0.85
N LEU A 113 -6.12 -21.93 1.18
CA LEU A 113 -5.02 -20.97 1.06
C LEU A 113 -4.86 -20.48 -0.39
N THR A 114 -4.86 -21.40 -1.36
CA THR A 114 -4.78 -21.05 -2.79
C THR A 114 -5.94 -20.18 -3.24
N ARG A 115 -7.18 -20.50 -2.83
CA ARG A 115 -8.35 -19.69 -3.19
C ARG A 115 -8.29 -18.28 -2.58
N THR A 116 -7.83 -18.15 -1.35
CA THR A 116 -7.73 -16.84 -0.69
C THR A 116 -6.62 -15.98 -1.33
N ILE A 117 -5.46 -16.56 -1.65
CA ILE A 117 -4.41 -15.84 -2.39
C ILE A 117 -4.94 -15.32 -3.74
N LYS A 118 -5.59 -16.19 -4.53
CA LYS A 118 -6.21 -15.79 -5.80
C LYS A 118 -7.27 -14.70 -5.63
N LYS A 119 -8.00 -14.68 -4.52
CA LYS A 119 -8.96 -13.61 -4.21
C LYS A 119 -8.23 -12.29 -3.95
N LEU A 120 -7.16 -12.30 -3.15
CA LEU A 120 -6.34 -11.11 -2.89
C LEU A 120 -5.69 -10.56 -4.17
N GLU A 121 -5.27 -11.43 -5.09
CA GLU A 121 -4.78 -11.04 -6.42
C GLU A 121 -5.87 -10.41 -7.28
N LYS A 122 -7.07 -10.97 -7.27
CA LYS A 122 -8.23 -10.38 -7.98
C LYS A 122 -8.60 -9.01 -7.43
N LEU A 123 -8.41 -8.78 -6.13
CA LEU A 123 -8.58 -7.47 -5.50
C LEU A 123 -7.42 -6.50 -5.80
N SER A 124 -6.40 -6.94 -6.54
CA SER A 124 -5.19 -6.15 -6.83
C SER A 124 -4.44 -5.66 -5.58
N LEU A 125 -4.55 -6.39 -4.47
CA LEU A 125 -3.76 -6.12 -3.27
C LEU A 125 -2.35 -6.68 -3.38
N ILE A 126 -2.23 -7.86 -4.00
CA ILE A 126 -0.98 -8.57 -4.21
C ILE A 126 -0.90 -9.18 -5.60
N ARG A 127 0.32 -9.56 -6.01
CA ARG A 127 0.60 -10.44 -7.16
C ARG A 127 1.84 -11.26 -6.83
N ASP A 128 1.82 -12.55 -7.07
CA ASP A 128 3.00 -13.43 -6.85
C ASP A 128 3.63 -13.25 -5.46
N TYR A 129 2.79 -13.11 -4.43
CA TYR A 129 3.19 -12.87 -3.03
C TYR A 129 3.92 -11.54 -2.77
N GLU A 130 3.71 -10.54 -3.62
CA GLU A 130 4.19 -9.18 -3.42
C GLU A 130 3.04 -8.20 -3.42
N PHE A 131 3.11 -7.16 -2.58
CA PHE A 131 2.12 -6.09 -2.59
C PHE A 131 2.28 -5.23 -3.84
N LEU A 132 1.17 -4.92 -4.49
CA LEU A 132 1.14 -4.00 -5.62
C LEU A 132 1.23 -2.53 -5.18
N ASP A 133 1.09 -2.28 -3.88
CA ASP A 133 1.06 -0.96 -3.28
C ASP A 133 1.85 -0.95 -1.95
N PRO A 134 2.91 -0.13 -1.83
CA PRO A 134 3.73 -0.07 -0.61
C PRO A 134 2.95 0.43 0.61
N VAL A 135 1.95 1.30 0.44
CA VAL A 135 1.10 1.78 1.54
C VAL A 135 0.27 0.62 2.11
N TYR A 136 -0.30 -0.21 1.24
CA TYR A 136 -1.02 -1.42 1.68
C TYR A 136 -0.11 -2.44 2.36
N LYS A 137 1.17 -2.55 1.96
CA LYS A 137 2.16 -3.39 2.65
C LYS A 137 2.42 -2.89 4.07
N LEU A 138 2.60 -1.57 4.24
CA LEU A 138 2.77 -0.94 5.55
C LEU A 138 1.52 -1.13 6.42
N ALA A 139 0.33 -0.91 5.86
CA ALA A 139 -0.95 -1.12 6.54
C ALA A 139 -1.13 -2.59 6.98
N ALA A 140 -0.84 -3.55 6.11
CA ALA A 140 -0.92 -4.98 6.43
C ALA A 140 0.02 -5.40 7.57
N SER A 141 1.12 -4.67 7.77
CA SER A 141 2.04 -4.91 8.89
C SER A 141 1.45 -4.47 10.24
N ARG A 142 0.44 -3.57 10.24
CA ARG A 142 -0.28 -3.07 11.42
C ARG A 142 -1.53 -3.90 11.79
N LEU A 143 -1.91 -4.89 10.98
CA LEU A 143 -3.04 -5.83 11.23
C LEU A 143 -2.83 -6.76 12.43
#